data_AF-A0A3B9M5N2-F1
#
_entry.id   AF-A0A3B9M5N2-F1
#
_cell.length_a   1.000
_cell.length_b   1.000
_cell.length_c   1.000
_cell.angle_alpha   90.00
_cell.angle_beta   90.00
_cell.angle_gamma   90.00
#
_symmetry.space_group_name_H-M   'P 1'
#
loop_
_entity.id
_entity.type
_entity.pdbx_description
1 polymer ?
#
loop_
_entity_poly.entity_id
_entity_poly.type
_entity_poly.pdbx_seq_one_letter_code
_entity_poly.pdbx_strand_id
1 'polypeptide(L)'
;MVTPCSICGRPLPDGARFCPNCGAAVGPLVGTEERKVVTVLFADIVDSTGIGRRLDPERSREVLGQFFAAAAEELIDLRGRPEKFIG
;
A
#
# COMPACT_ATOMS: atom_id res chain seq x y z
N MET A 1 23.19 -1.32 25.03
CA MET A 1 23.22 -0.45 23.83
C MET A 1 21.78 -0.19 23.46
N VAL A 2 21.38 1.07 23.28
CA VAL A 2 19.97 1.40 23.02
C VAL A 2 19.72 1.31 21.52
N THR A 3 18.87 0.38 21.10
CA THR A 3 18.50 0.22 19.68
C THR A 3 17.40 1.23 19.33
N PRO A 4 17.53 2.03 18.26
CA PRO A 4 16.46 2.92 17.82
C PRO A 4 15.35 2.13 17.13
N CYS A 5 14.10 2.58 17.28
CA CYS A 5 12.96 2.06 16.54
C CYS A 5 13.13 2.30 15.03
N SER A 6 12.93 1.28 14.20
CA SER A 6 13.00 1.40 12.73
C SER A 6 11.90 2.27 12.11
N ILE A 7 10.80 2.52 12.85
CA ILE A 7 9.66 3.30 12.36
C ILE A 7 9.74 4.77 12.81
N CYS A 8 10.05 5.05 14.08
CA CYS A 8 10.02 6.43 14.60
C CYS A 8 11.37 6.94 15.12
N GLY A 9 12.43 6.15 15.05
CA GLY A 9 13.80 6.53 15.44
C GLY A 9 14.03 6.67 16.95
N ARG A 10 13.00 6.63 17.79
CA ARG A 10 13.14 6.78 19.25
C ARG A 10 13.79 5.56 19.89
N PRO A 11 14.52 5.76 21.01
CA PRO A 11 15.18 4.68 21.73
C PRO A 11 14.18 3.63 22.22
N LEU A 12 14.52 2.35 22.03
CA LEU A 12 13.76 1.22 22.55
C LEU A 12 14.34 0.77 23.90
N PRO A 13 13.50 0.53 24.91
CA PRO A 13 13.92 -0.17 26.13
C PRO A 13 14.44 -1.58 25.80
N ASP A 14 15.39 -2.07 26.60
CA ASP A 14 15.91 -3.43 26.45
C ASP A 14 14.76 -4.46 26.59
N GLY A 15 14.65 -5.37 25.62
CA GLY A 15 13.61 -6.40 25.60
C GLY A 15 12.21 -5.92 25.18
N ALA A 16 12.05 -4.68 24.73
CA ALA A 16 10.76 -4.19 24.23
C ALA A 16 10.27 -5.03 23.03
N ARG A 17 9.03 -5.51 23.09
CA ARG A 17 8.34 -6.19 21.96
C ARG A 17 7.59 -5.22 21.05
N PHE A 18 7.24 -4.04 21.57
CA PHE A 18 6.58 -2.95 20.85
C PHE A 18 7.20 -1.62 21.25
N CYS A 19 7.27 -0.67 20.33
CA CYS A 19 7.73 0.68 20.59
C CYS A 19 6.72 1.41 21.49
N PRO A 20 7.12 1.93 22.67
CA PRO A 20 6.20 2.63 23.56
C PRO A 20 5.73 4.00 23.01
N ASN A 21 6.37 4.51 21.96
CA ASN A 21 6.04 5.81 21.37
C ASN A 21 5.13 5.72 20.14
N CYS A 22 5.28 4.68 19.30
CA CYS A 22 4.50 4.55 18.06
C CYS A 22 3.78 3.20 17.89
N GLY A 23 3.95 2.26 18.81
CA GLY A 23 3.28 0.95 18.78
C GLY A 23 3.86 -0.07 17.80
N ALA A 24 4.88 0.27 17.02
CA ALA A 24 5.51 -0.65 16.07
C ALA A 24 6.12 -1.88 16.79
N ALA A 25 5.91 -3.08 16.24
CA ALA A 25 6.55 -4.28 16.73
C ALA A 25 8.08 -4.18 16.60
N VAL A 26 8.80 -4.65 17.61
CA VAL A 26 10.26 -4.69 17.66
C VAL A 26 10.70 -6.12 17.40
N GLY A 27 11.45 -6.31 16.30
CA GLY A 27 11.89 -7.61 15.83
C GLY A 27 11.30 -7.96 14.46
N PRO A 28 11.61 -9.15 13.92
CA PRO A 28 11.04 -9.60 12.66
C PRO A 28 9.53 -9.71 12.82
N LEU A 29 8.79 -9.07 11.92
CA LEU A 29 7.38 -9.40 11.71
C LEU A 29 7.36 -10.85 11.22
N VAL A 30 7.08 -11.79 12.11
CA VAL A 30 6.76 -13.16 11.71
C VAL A 30 5.44 -13.05 10.97
N GLY A 31 5.50 -13.01 9.64
CA GLY A 31 4.31 -12.98 8.80
C GLY A 31 3.55 -14.27 9.00
N THR A 32 2.63 -14.30 9.96
CA THR A 32 1.70 -15.40 10.11
C THR A 32 0.67 -15.28 9.00
N GLU A 33 0.50 -16.32 8.21
CA GLU A 33 -0.65 -16.42 7.32
C GLU A 33 -1.92 -16.37 8.17
N GLU A 34 -2.78 -15.41 7.89
CA GLU A 34 -4.04 -15.22 8.60
C GLU A 34 -5.22 -15.35 7.64
N ARG A 35 -6.33 -15.92 8.13
CA ARG A 35 -7.59 -15.98 7.38
C ARG A 35 -8.55 -14.95 7.96
N LYS A 36 -8.97 -14.00 7.14
CA LYS A 36 -9.92 -12.95 7.51
C LYS A 36 -11.03 -12.87 6.45
N VAL A 37 -12.25 -12.55 6.88
CA VAL A 37 -13.32 -12.16 5.95
C VAL A 37 -13.06 -10.73 5.53
N VAL A 38 -12.94 -10.49 4.23
CA VAL A 38 -12.63 -9.18 3.64
C VAL A 38 -13.55 -8.90 2.47
N THR A 39 -13.73 -7.61 2.17
CA THR A 39 -14.36 -7.15 0.93
C THR A 39 -13.25 -6.75 -0.04
N VAL A 40 -13.29 -7.30 -1.25
CA VAL A 40 -12.33 -6.96 -2.32
C VAL A 40 -13.06 -6.23 -3.43
N LEU A 41 -12.48 -5.11 -3.89
CA LEU A 41 -12.98 -4.32 -5.00
C LEU A 41 -11.99 -4.38 -6.16
N PHE A 42 -12.50 -4.56 -7.38
CA PHE A 42 -11.74 -4.44 -8.62
C PHE A 42 -12.33 -3.32 -9.46
N ALA A 43 -11.47 -2.50 -10.07
CA ALA A 43 -11.84 -1.43 -10.99
C ALA A 43 -10.85 -1.40 -12.16
N ASP A 44 -11.35 -1.14 -13.36
CA ASP A 44 -10.55 -1.10 -14.59
C ASP A 44 -11.10 -0.07 -15.58
N ILE A 45 -10.24 0.36 -16.52
CA ILE A 45 -10.60 1.23 -17.63
C ILE A 45 -11.13 0.36 -18.78
N VAL A 46 -12.37 0.63 -19.19
CA VAL A 46 -12.97 -0.01 -20.36
C VAL A 46 -12.14 0.28 -21.61
N ASP A 47 -11.86 -0.76 -22.41
CA ASP A 47 -11.06 -0.68 -23.64
C ASP A 47 -9.64 -0.09 -23.43
N SER A 48 -9.00 -0.40 -22.30
CA SER A 48 -7.61 -0.01 -22.01
C SER A 48 -6.63 -0.42 -23.12
N THR A 49 -6.83 -1.58 -23.75
CA THR A 49 -6.01 -2.05 -24.89
C THR A 49 -6.21 -1.20 -26.14
N GLY A 50 -7.43 -0.72 -26.41
CA GLY A 50 -7.69 0.19 -27.53
C GLY A 50 -7.10 1.58 -27.28
N ILE A 51 -7.07 2.04 -26.02
CA ILE A 51 -6.40 3.28 -25.63
C ILE A 51 -4.88 3.17 -25.82
N GLY A 52 -4.26 2.10 -25.30
CA GLY A 52 -2.81 1.88 -25.42
C GLY A 52 -2.32 1.67 -26.85
N ARG A 53 -3.19 1.31 -27.79
CA ARG A 53 -2.87 1.26 -29.23
C ARG A 53 -2.94 2.62 -29.92
N ARG A 54 -3.71 3.55 -29.39
CA ARG A 54 -3.92 4.90 -29.98
C ARG A 54 -2.95 5.93 -29.41
N LEU A 55 -2.46 5.71 -28.20
CA LEU A 55 -1.52 6.57 -27.51
C LEU A 55 -0.11 5.99 -27.58
N ASP A 56 0.89 6.87 -27.56
CA ASP A 56 2.26 6.44 -27.30
C ASP A 56 2.40 5.88 -25.86
N PRO A 57 3.48 5.12 -25.58
CA PRO A 57 3.67 4.48 -24.28
C PRO A 57 3.71 5.48 -23.11
N GLU A 58 4.36 6.63 -23.28
CA GLU A 58 4.47 7.67 -22.26
C GLU A 58 3.10 8.24 -21.92
N ARG A 59 2.31 8.57 -22.94
CA ARG A 59 0.95 9.09 -22.77
C ARG A 59 0.00 8.05 -22.18
N SER A 60 0.14 6.80 -22.57
CA SER A 60 -0.62 5.69 -21.98
C SER A 60 -0.34 5.56 -20.48
N ARG A 61 0.94 5.66 -20.08
CA ARG A 61 1.36 5.62 -18.67
C ARG A 61 0.81 6.79 -17.86
N GLU A 62 0.77 7.99 -18.43
CA GLU A 62 0.15 9.15 -17.79
C GLU A 62 -1.34 8.91 -17.50
N VAL A 63 -2.09 8.41 -18.48
CA VAL A 63 -3.53 8.13 -18.33
C VAL A 63 -3.78 7.05 -17.27
N LEU A 64 -3.04 5.94 -17.33
CA LEU A 64 -3.14 4.87 -16.32
C LEU A 64 -2.77 5.39 -14.93
N GLY A 65 -1.72 6.21 -14.82
CA GLY A 65 -1.29 6.81 -13.57
C GLY A 65 -2.36 7.71 -12.94
N GLN A 66 -3.03 8.55 -13.74
CA GLN A 66 -4.13 9.40 -13.28
C GLN A 66 -5.32 8.56 -12.81
N PHE A 67 -5.68 7.51 -13.55
CA PHE A 67 -6.73 6.58 -13.13
C PHE A 67 -6.41 5.90 -11.79
N PHE A 68 -5.20 5.37 -11.63
CA PHE A 68 -4.79 4.72 -10.40
C PHE A 68 -4.75 5.68 -9.21
N ALA A 69 -4.31 6.93 -9.42
CA ALA A 69 -4.32 7.95 -8.38
C ALA A 69 -5.73 8.26 -7.90
N ALA A 70 -6.66 8.54 -8.82
CA ALA A 70 -8.06 8.83 -8.49
C ALA A 70 -8.75 7.64 -7.78
N ALA A 71 -8.54 6.41 -8.27
CA ALA A 71 -9.10 5.22 -7.65
C ALA A 71 -8.52 4.96 -6.24
N ALA A 72 -7.23 5.23 -6.04
CA ALA A 72 -6.57 5.06 -4.75
C ALA A 72 -7.05 6.10 -3.72
N GLU A 73 -7.24 7.35 -4.13
CA GLU A 73 -7.78 8.43 -3.29
C GLU A 73 -9.17 8.06 -2.76
N GLU A 74 -10.09 7.69 -3.64
CA GLU A 74 -11.45 7.24 -3.27
C GLU A 74 -11.44 6.00 -2.35
N LEU A 75 -10.57 5.02 -2.63
CA LEU A 75 -10.43 3.85 -1.77
C LEU A 75 -9.96 4.22 -0.36
N ILE A 76 -9.00 5.13 -0.23
CA ILE A 76 -8.47 5.58 1.06
C ILE A 76 -9.54 6.35 1.84
N ASP A 77 -10.32 7.20 1.17
CA ASP A 77 -11.42 7.95 1.79
C ASP A 77 -12.51 7.03 2.34
N LEU A 78 -12.74 5.89 1.67
CA LEU A 78 -13.62 4.83 2.15
C LEU A 78 -12.99 3.91 3.22
N ARG A 79 -11.79 4.25 3.71
CA ARG A 79 -10.98 3.45 4.66
C ARG A 79 -10.56 2.08 4.11
N GLY A 80 -10.53 1.94 2.79
CA GLY A 80 -9.90 0.84 2.09
C GLY A 80 -8.39 1.03 1.95
N ARG A 81 -7.74 0.06 1.30
CA ARG A 81 -6.30 0.12 0.99
C ARG A 81 -6.06 -0.45 -0.42
N PRO A 82 -5.29 0.22 -1.28
CA PRO A 82 -4.80 -0.37 -2.51
C PRO A 82 -3.85 -1.54 -2.20
N GLU A 83 -4.18 -2.72 -2.70
CA GLU A 83 -3.31 -3.90 -2.56
C GLU A 83 -2.35 -4.03 -3.74
N LYS A 84 -2.84 -3.83 -4.96
CA LYS A 84 -2.04 -3.95 -6.19
C LYS A 84 -2.65 -3.15 -7.33
N PHE A 85 -1.79 -2.60 -8.19
CA PHE A 85 -2.16 -2.03 -9.48
C PHE A 85 -1.74 -3.02 -10.59
N ILE A 86 -2.64 -3.30 -11.52
CA ILE A 86 -2.42 -4.25 -12.63
C ILE A 86 -2.84 -3.56 -13.92
N GLY A 87 -1.89 -3.42 -14.85
CA GLY A 87 -2.03 -2.71 -16.12
C GLY A 87 -0.67 -2.40 -16.70
#